data_AF-A0A967LFE4-F1
#
_entry.id   AF-A0A967LFE4-F1
#
_cell.length_a   1.000
_cell.length_b   1.000
_cell.length_c   1.000
_cell.angle_alpha   90.00
_cell.angle_beta   90.00
_cell.angle_gamma   90.00
#
_symmetry.space_group_name_H-M   'P 1'
#
loop_
_entity.id
_entity.type
_entity.pdbx_description
1 polymer ?
#
loop_
_entity_poly.entity_id
_entity_poly.type
_entity_poly.pdbx_seq_one_letter_code
_entity_poly.pdbx_strand_id
1 'polypeptide(L)'
;PDGEAVPFYFYDEFMKHNGFYDEVRGMISSPLFQRSASYREGRLSAFRDRIRDYGVLPQWMRDALEEMRNSFPPDTPLRARSSTNNEDLEGFNGAGLYSSYTHHPDEGHFEKTAKQVWASLWNYRAFEEREFWRIDHFRAAMGILVHPNFDGEQANGVGVTKNIFDPRRRGNYINVQVG
;
A
#
# COMPACT_ATOMS: atom_id res chain seq x y z
N PRO A 1 -10.77 2.73 -15.38
CA PRO A 1 -10.17 1.52 -15.97
C PRO A 1 -10.73 0.31 -15.25
N ASP A 2 -10.97 -0.78 -15.96
CA ASP A 2 -11.33 -2.04 -15.31
C ASP A 2 -10.13 -2.55 -14.51
N GLY A 3 -10.41 -3.20 -13.38
CA GLY A 3 -9.38 -3.63 -12.45
C GLY A 3 -9.91 -4.64 -11.46
N GLU A 4 -8.98 -5.33 -10.83
CA GLU A 4 -9.22 -6.36 -9.83
C GLU A 4 -8.78 -5.87 -8.45
N ALA A 5 -9.38 -6.43 -7.40
CA ALA A 5 -9.03 -6.10 -6.02
C ALA A 5 -8.50 -7.33 -5.28
N VAL A 6 -7.31 -7.22 -4.71
CA VAL A 6 -6.80 -8.16 -3.71
C VAL A 6 -7.36 -7.75 -2.33
N PRO A 7 -8.24 -8.55 -1.71
CA PRO A 7 -8.92 -8.16 -0.47
C PRO A 7 -7.98 -8.11 0.74
N PHE A 8 -8.40 -7.38 1.79
CA PHE A 8 -7.68 -7.31 3.08
C PHE A 8 -7.39 -8.68 3.70
N TYR A 9 -8.26 -9.66 3.45
CA TYR A 9 -8.08 -11.03 3.90
C TYR A 9 -6.72 -11.63 3.46
N PHE A 10 -6.24 -11.32 2.25
CA PHE A 10 -4.95 -11.82 1.77
C PHE A 10 -3.79 -11.28 2.61
N TYR A 11 -3.83 -9.98 2.93
CA TYR A 11 -2.83 -9.37 3.81
C TYR A 11 -2.85 -9.98 5.20
N ASP A 12 -4.03 -10.11 5.81
CA ASP A 12 -4.18 -10.64 7.17
C ASP A 12 -3.69 -12.09 7.26
N GLU A 13 -4.10 -12.95 6.32
CA GLU A 13 -3.62 -14.34 6.26
C GLU A 13 -2.12 -14.45 5.96
N PHE A 14 -1.57 -13.58 5.10
CA PHE A 14 -0.14 -13.53 4.85
C PHE A 14 0.63 -13.17 6.13
N MET A 15 0.17 -12.16 6.88
CA MET A 15 0.81 -11.73 8.13
C MET A 15 0.72 -12.81 9.21
N LYS A 16 -0.42 -13.50 9.33
CA LYS A 16 -0.59 -14.65 10.25
C LYS A 16 0.31 -15.82 9.86
N HIS A 17 0.29 -16.22 8.59
CA HIS A 17 1.05 -17.38 8.09
C HIS A 17 2.55 -17.26 8.39
N ASN A 18 3.08 -16.04 8.32
CA ASN A 18 4.50 -15.76 8.54
C ASN A 18 4.86 -15.41 9.99
N GLY A 19 3.89 -15.36 10.92
CA GLY A 19 4.12 -14.95 12.31
C GLY A 19 4.51 -13.47 12.45
N PHE A 20 4.29 -12.66 11.42
CA PHE A 20 4.71 -11.25 11.40
C PHE A 20 3.97 -10.39 12.42
N TYR A 21 2.74 -10.74 12.78
CA TYR A 21 2.04 -10.05 13.87
C TYR A 21 2.77 -10.18 15.21
N ASP A 22 3.35 -11.35 15.53
CA ASP A 22 4.10 -11.54 16.76
C ASP A 22 5.43 -10.79 16.74
N GLU A 23 6.11 -10.77 15.59
CA GLU A 23 7.32 -9.96 15.39
C GLU A 23 7.04 -8.47 15.62
N VAL A 24 5.93 -7.96 15.07
CA VAL A 24 5.49 -6.57 15.27
C VAL A 24 5.17 -6.29 16.74
N ARG A 25 4.47 -7.17 17.44
CA ARG A 25 4.19 -7.02 18.89
C ARG A 25 5.49 -6.90 19.69
N GLY A 26 6.47 -7.75 19.41
CA GLY A 26 7.79 -7.69 20.04
C GLY A 26 8.54 -6.40 19.70
N MET A 27 8.45 -5.95 18.44
CA MET A 27 9.09 -4.72 17.99
C MET A 27 8.51 -3.47 18.67
N ILE A 28 7.19 -3.30 18.69
CA ILE A 28 6.51 -2.09 19.19
C ILE A 28 6.55 -2.00 20.73
N SER A 29 6.57 -3.14 21.43
CA SER A 29 6.66 -3.18 22.90
C SER A 29 8.05 -2.80 23.44
N SER A 30 9.07 -2.73 22.59
CA SER A 30 10.42 -2.34 23.00
C SER A 30 10.50 -0.88 23.46
N PRO A 31 11.05 -0.59 24.66
CA PRO A 31 11.23 0.79 25.13
C PRO A 31 12.08 1.65 24.19
N LEU A 32 13.05 1.05 23.50
CA LEU A 32 13.87 1.76 22.50
C LEU A 32 13.04 2.17 21.29
N PHE A 33 12.15 1.30 20.82
CA PHE A 33 11.25 1.60 19.70
C PHE A 33 10.27 2.72 20.05
N GLN A 34 9.79 2.79 21.30
CA GLN A 34 8.87 3.84 21.74
C GLN A 34 9.55 5.20 21.89
N ARG A 35 10.82 5.22 22.32
CA ARG A 35 11.53 6.46 22.71
C ARG A 35 12.47 7.03 21.66
N SER A 36 12.91 6.23 20.69
CA SER A 36 13.89 6.64 19.68
C SER A 36 13.32 6.54 18.28
N ALA A 37 13.06 7.70 17.68
CA ALA A 37 12.56 7.81 16.30
C ALA A 37 13.52 7.16 15.29
N SER A 38 14.83 7.38 15.42
CA SER A 38 15.83 6.78 14.51
C SER A 38 15.90 5.26 14.64
N TYR A 39 15.83 4.72 15.87
CA TYR A 39 15.76 3.28 16.08
C TYR A 39 14.47 2.70 15.48
N ARG A 40 13.34 3.36 15.70
CA ARG A 40 12.04 2.97 15.15
C ARG A 40 12.03 2.96 13.62
N GLU A 41 12.54 4.01 12.98
CA GLU A 41 12.67 4.07 11.52
C GLU A 41 13.53 2.91 10.99
N GLY A 42 14.69 2.67 11.59
CA GLY A 42 15.57 1.56 11.19
C GLY A 42 14.91 0.19 11.37
N ARG A 43 14.19 -0.02 12.48
CA ARG A 43 13.46 -1.27 12.75
C ARG A 43 12.30 -1.50 11.79
N LEU A 44 11.54 -0.45 11.47
CA LEU A 44 10.46 -0.51 10.48
C LEU A 44 11.01 -0.78 9.08
N SER A 45 12.15 -0.19 8.72
CA SER A 45 12.84 -0.51 7.45
C SER A 45 13.22 -1.99 7.40
N ALA A 46 13.90 -2.49 8.44
CA ALA A 46 14.29 -3.90 8.50
C ALA A 46 13.08 -4.85 8.45
N PHE A 47 11.97 -4.50 9.10
CA PHE A 47 10.75 -5.28 9.06
C PHE A 47 10.11 -5.29 7.66
N ARG A 48 10.13 -4.15 6.95
CA ARG A 48 9.69 -4.10 5.55
C ARG A 48 10.55 -4.96 4.64
N ASP A 49 11.86 -4.98 4.87
CA ASP A 49 12.79 -5.84 4.12
C ASP A 49 12.49 -7.31 4.42
N ARG A 50 12.23 -7.64 5.69
CA ARG A 50 11.79 -8.97 6.13
C ARG A 50 10.54 -9.45 5.40
N ILE A 51 9.50 -8.61 5.30
CA ILE A 51 8.26 -8.93 4.57
C ILE A 51 8.56 -9.24 3.10
N ARG A 52 9.37 -8.41 2.43
CA ARG A 52 9.64 -8.54 0.99
C ARG A 52 10.50 -9.75 0.67
N ASP A 53 11.55 -9.96 1.44
CA ASP A 53 12.60 -10.92 1.11
C ASP A 53 12.29 -12.33 1.65
N TYR A 54 11.56 -12.43 2.77
CA TYR A 54 11.35 -13.69 3.47
C TYR A 54 9.88 -14.05 3.72
N GLY A 55 8.92 -13.16 3.44
CA GLY A 55 7.52 -13.52 3.52
C GLY A 55 7.19 -14.65 2.55
N VAL A 56 6.45 -15.65 2.98
CA VAL A 56 6.01 -16.79 2.17
C VAL A 56 4.51 -16.68 1.95
N LEU A 57 4.08 -16.84 0.71
CA LEU A 57 2.65 -16.94 0.39
C LEU A 57 2.23 -18.41 0.40
N PRO A 58 1.17 -18.79 1.13
CA PRO A 58 0.54 -20.09 0.98
C PRO A 58 0.15 -20.36 -0.48
N GLN A 59 0.16 -21.62 -0.91
CA GLN A 59 -0.07 -21.98 -2.31
C GLN A 59 -1.39 -21.42 -2.86
N TRP A 60 -2.49 -21.50 -2.09
CA TRP A 60 -3.79 -20.95 -2.49
C TRP A 60 -3.73 -19.45 -2.81
N MET A 61 -2.88 -18.70 -2.10
CA MET A 61 -2.73 -17.26 -2.30
C MET A 61 -1.91 -16.97 -3.55
N ARG A 62 -0.87 -17.77 -3.80
CA ARG A 62 -0.07 -17.69 -5.04
C ARG A 62 -0.96 -17.97 -6.25
N ASP A 63 -1.74 -19.05 -6.20
CA ASP A 63 -2.65 -19.45 -7.27
C ASP A 63 -3.70 -18.35 -7.56
N ALA A 64 -4.32 -17.79 -6.53
CA ALA A 64 -5.32 -16.72 -6.69
C ALA A 64 -4.72 -15.42 -7.25
N LEU A 65 -3.50 -15.05 -6.84
CA LEU A 65 -2.80 -13.89 -7.41
C LEU A 65 -2.39 -14.12 -8.86
N GLU A 66 -2.03 -15.35 -9.23
CA GLU A 66 -1.71 -15.70 -10.61
C GLU A 66 -2.96 -15.76 -11.49
N GLU A 67 -4.08 -16.26 -10.97
CA GLU A 67 -5.40 -16.18 -11.64
C GLU A 67 -5.80 -14.73 -11.92
N MET A 68 -5.67 -13.85 -10.91
CA MET A 68 -5.90 -12.41 -11.06
C MET A 68 -4.97 -11.79 -12.10
N ARG A 69 -3.67 -12.14 -12.11
CA ARG A 69 -2.73 -11.65 -13.14
C ARG A 69 -3.15 -12.10 -14.55
N ASN A 70 -3.60 -13.34 -14.68
CA ASN A 70 -4.02 -13.94 -15.96
C ASN A 70 -5.38 -13.47 -16.45
N SER A 71 -6.17 -12.75 -15.63
CA SER A 71 -7.42 -12.13 -16.10
C SER A 71 -7.17 -10.89 -16.96
N PHE A 72 -5.98 -10.30 -16.88
CA PHE A 72 -5.55 -9.18 -17.72
C PHE A 72 -4.95 -9.67 -19.04
N PRO A 73 -4.97 -8.83 -20.10
CA PRO A 73 -4.32 -9.18 -21.36
C PRO A 73 -2.83 -9.49 -21.17
N PRO A 74 -2.27 -10.47 -21.91
CA PRO A 74 -0.85 -10.77 -21.87
C PRO A 74 0.02 -9.53 -22.13
N ASP A 75 1.23 -9.52 -21.57
CA ASP A 75 2.22 -8.44 -21.72
C ASP A 75 1.75 -7.04 -21.27
N THR A 76 0.69 -6.97 -20.46
CA THR A 76 0.20 -5.71 -19.88
C THR A 76 0.92 -5.41 -18.56
N PRO A 77 1.62 -4.28 -18.41
CA PRO A 77 2.11 -3.85 -17.11
C PRO A 77 0.93 -3.51 -16.20
N LEU A 78 0.96 -3.99 -14.95
CA LEU A 78 -0.13 -3.82 -14.00
C LEU A 78 0.25 -2.82 -12.91
N ARG A 79 -0.58 -1.80 -12.70
CA ARG A 79 -0.45 -0.86 -11.60
C ARG A 79 -1.14 -1.41 -10.36
N ALA A 80 -0.36 -1.66 -9.30
CA ALA A 80 -0.80 -2.07 -7.99
C ALA A 80 -0.85 -0.85 -7.05
N ARG A 81 -2.06 -0.40 -6.72
CA ARG A 81 -2.33 0.71 -5.80
C ARG A 81 -2.61 0.16 -4.40
N SER A 82 -1.94 0.73 -3.40
CA SER A 82 -2.30 0.50 -2.00
C SER A 82 -3.69 1.06 -1.74
N SER A 83 -4.48 0.33 -0.96
CA SER A 83 -5.76 0.78 -0.43
C SER A 83 -5.89 0.26 0.98
N THR A 84 -5.82 1.14 1.98
CA THR A 84 -5.94 0.73 3.38
C THR A 84 -7.34 0.98 3.93
N ASN A 85 -7.77 0.14 4.86
CA ASN A 85 -9.06 0.30 5.54
C ASN A 85 -9.15 1.52 6.47
N ASN A 86 -8.02 2.20 6.72
CA ASN A 86 -7.95 3.35 7.61
C ASN A 86 -7.95 4.69 6.86
N GLU A 87 -7.80 4.69 5.53
CA GLU A 87 -7.74 5.92 4.71
C GLU A 87 -9.00 6.79 4.80
N ASP A 88 -10.14 6.20 5.17
CA ASP A 88 -11.45 6.85 5.24
C ASP A 88 -11.90 7.17 6.68
N LEU A 89 -11.02 7.05 7.68
CA LEU A 89 -11.37 7.44 9.05
C LEU A 89 -11.56 8.96 9.15
N GLU A 90 -12.66 9.38 9.77
CA GLU A 90 -12.98 10.80 9.94
C GLU A 90 -11.84 11.54 10.65
N GLY A 91 -11.21 12.49 9.94
CA GLY A 91 -10.06 13.25 10.43
C GLY A 91 -8.69 12.67 10.06
N PHE A 92 -8.59 11.42 9.60
CA PHE A 92 -7.33 10.83 9.13
C PHE A 92 -7.20 11.00 7.61
N ASN A 93 -6.13 11.64 7.16
CA ASN A 93 -5.81 11.69 5.74
C ASN A 93 -4.60 10.79 5.44
N GLY A 94 -4.88 9.62 4.85
CA GLY A 94 -3.85 8.65 4.48
C GLY A 94 -3.09 8.96 3.18
N ALA A 95 -3.39 10.08 2.50
CA ALA A 95 -2.86 10.39 1.18
C ALA A 95 -1.32 10.41 1.17
N GLY A 96 -0.73 9.57 0.31
CA GLY A 96 0.72 9.51 0.10
C GLY A 96 1.52 8.78 1.18
N LEU A 97 0.87 8.14 2.17
CA LEU A 97 1.56 7.37 3.21
C LEU A 97 2.04 6.00 2.72
N TYR A 98 1.28 5.40 1.81
CA TYR A 98 1.52 4.06 1.28
C TYR A 98 2.09 4.11 -0.13
N SER A 99 2.75 3.03 -0.52
CA SER A 99 3.46 2.95 -1.79
C SER A 99 2.63 2.16 -2.80
N SER A 100 2.61 2.64 -4.04
CA SER A 100 2.05 1.94 -5.19
C SER A 100 3.19 1.51 -6.12
N TYR A 101 3.03 0.38 -6.80
CA TYR A 101 4.07 -0.22 -7.63
C TYR A 101 3.49 -0.59 -8.99
N THR A 102 4.32 -0.60 -10.02
CA THR A 102 3.99 -1.19 -11.32
C THR A 102 4.66 -2.54 -11.40
N HIS A 103 3.91 -3.58 -11.72
CA HIS A 103 4.38 -4.92 -12.00
C HIS A 103 4.56 -5.07 -13.51
N HIS A 104 5.79 -5.29 -13.96
CA HIS A 104 6.07 -5.49 -15.38
C HIS A 104 5.96 -6.98 -15.75
N PRO A 105 5.55 -7.32 -16.98
CA PRO A 105 5.31 -8.70 -17.39
C PRO A 105 6.50 -9.65 -17.19
N ASP A 106 7.72 -9.12 -17.25
CA ASP A 106 9.00 -9.82 -17.12
C ASP A 106 9.47 -10.02 -15.66
N GLU A 107 8.74 -9.48 -14.66
CA GLU A 107 9.11 -9.61 -13.25
C GLU A 107 8.73 -10.97 -12.63
N GLY A 108 8.05 -11.83 -13.38
CA GLY A 108 7.60 -13.14 -12.93
C GLY A 108 6.28 -13.06 -12.16
N HIS A 109 6.19 -13.78 -11.03
CA HIS A 109 4.95 -13.88 -10.26
C HIS A 109 4.61 -12.55 -9.56
N PHE A 110 3.32 -12.19 -9.51
CA PHE A 110 2.79 -10.98 -8.84
C PHE A 110 3.09 -10.90 -7.33
N GLU A 111 3.54 -12.00 -6.72
CA GLU A 111 3.86 -12.10 -5.30
C GLU A 111 4.86 -11.03 -4.83
N LYS A 112 5.89 -10.75 -5.67
CA LYS A 112 6.89 -9.72 -5.38
C LYS A 112 6.23 -8.36 -5.16
N THR A 113 5.35 -7.97 -6.08
CA THR A 113 4.63 -6.69 -6.04
C THR A 113 3.64 -6.64 -4.88
N ALA A 114 2.93 -7.73 -4.61
CA ALA A 114 2.01 -7.81 -3.47
C ALA A 114 2.74 -7.57 -2.14
N LYS A 115 3.89 -8.23 -1.92
CA LYS A 115 4.73 -8.01 -0.73
C LYS A 115 5.23 -6.58 -0.62
N GLN A 116 5.61 -5.93 -1.73
CA GLN A 116 6.02 -4.53 -1.72
C GLN A 116 4.89 -3.61 -1.25
N VAL A 117 3.67 -3.80 -1.76
CA VAL A 117 2.50 -3.03 -1.35
C VAL A 117 2.18 -3.29 0.13
N TRP A 118 2.12 -4.55 0.57
CA TRP A 118 1.85 -4.91 1.97
C TRP A 118 2.91 -4.39 2.93
N ALA A 119 4.19 -4.45 2.57
CA ALA A 119 5.27 -3.87 3.36
C ALA A 119 5.11 -2.36 3.51
N SER A 120 4.55 -1.67 2.52
CA SER A 120 4.35 -0.22 2.60
C SER A 120 3.40 0.22 3.71
N LEU A 121 2.54 -0.69 4.21
CA LEU A 121 1.74 -0.43 5.41
C LEU A 121 2.65 -0.04 6.59
N TRP A 122 3.87 -0.56 6.65
CA TRP A 122 4.85 -0.35 7.72
C TRP A 122 5.90 0.72 7.39
N ASN A 123 5.66 1.56 6.38
CA ASN A 123 6.48 2.75 6.14
C ASN A 123 6.57 3.58 7.44
N TYR A 124 7.75 4.15 7.74
CA TYR A 124 7.93 4.97 8.94
C TYR A 124 6.87 6.07 9.06
N ARG A 125 6.65 6.84 7.98
CA ARG A 125 5.61 7.88 7.96
C ARG A 125 4.20 7.33 8.20
N ALA A 126 3.85 6.22 7.55
CA ALA A 126 2.54 5.59 7.74
C ALA A 126 2.34 5.06 9.17
N PHE A 127 3.40 4.54 9.79
CA PHE A 127 3.40 4.12 11.18
C PHE A 127 3.19 5.31 12.11
N GLU A 128 4.02 6.36 11.99
CA GLU A 128 3.93 7.55 12.85
C GLU A 128 2.56 8.23 12.75
N GLU A 129 1.99 8.35 11.55
CA GLU A 129 0.66 8.94 11.38
C GLU A 129 -0.41 8.12 12.09
N ARG A 130 -0.41 6.79 11.93
CA ARG A 130 -1.37 5.95 12.65
C ARG A 130 -1.18 6.04 14.17
N GLU A 131 0.05 6.11 14.65
CA GLU A 131 0.34 6.28 16.07
C GLU A 131 -0.19 7.64 16.59
N PHE A 132 0.06 8.72 15.85
CA PHE A 132 -0.43 10.06 16.18
C PHE A 132 -1.97 10.11 16.27
N TRP A 133 -2.64 9.47 15.32
CA TRP A 133 -4.11 9.37 15.28
C TRP A 133 -4.68 8.24 16.15
N ARG A 134 -3.84 7.52 16.91
CA ARG A 134 -4.22 6.41 17.80
C ARG A 134 -4.97 5.29 17.09
N ILE A 135 -4.64 5.06 15.83
CA ILE A 135 -5.17 3.96 15.03
C ILE A 135 -4.43 2.68 15.43
N ASP A 136 -5.19 1.66 15.82
CA ASP A 136 -4.63 0.35 16.15
C ASP A 136 -3.93 -0.27 14.94
N HIS A 137 -2.60 -0.39 15.04
CA HIS A 137 -1.75 -0.98 13.99
C HIS A 137 -2.12 -2.44 13.66
N PHE A 138 -2.75 -3.18 14.57
CA PHE A 138 -3.16 -4.56 14.36
C PHE A 138 -4.56 -4.69 13.74
N ARG A 139 -5.31 -3.59 13.64
CA ARG A 139 -6.57 -3.51 12.88
C ARG A 139 -6.37 -2.89 11.49
N ALA A 140 -5.21 -2.31 11.24
CA ALA A 140 -4.82 -1.82 9.92
C ALA A 140 -4.59 -3.00 8.96
N ALA A 141 -5.21 -2.93 7.78
CA ALA A 141 -5.03 -3.91 6.72
C ALA A 141 -4.79 -3.22 5.37
N MET A 142 -4.07 -3.91 4.50
CA MET A 142 -3.72 -3.42 3.16
C MET A 142 -4.35 -4.27 2.07
N GLY A 143 -5.26 -3.67 1.32
CA GLY A 143 -5.78 -4.21 0.07
C GLY A 143 -4.93 -3.71 -1.09
N ILE A 144 -5.12 -4.32 -2.26
CA ILE A 144 -4.41 -3.91 -3.47
C ILE A 144 -5.42 -3.76 -4.60
N LEU A 145 -5.57 -2.56 -5.13
CA LEU A 145 -6.28 -2.34 -6.39
C LEU A 145 -5.28 -2.54 -7.53
N VAL A 146 -5.59 -3.46 -8.44
CA VAL A 146 -4.76 -3.81 -9.59
C VAL A 146 -5.50 -3.42 -10.87
N HIS A 147 -4.87 -2.64 -11.72
CA HIS A 147 -5.42 -2.25 -13.02
C HIS A 147 -4.31 -2.13 -14.05
N PRO A 148 -4.61 -2.19 -15.36
CA PRO A 148 -3.61 -1.91 -16.40
C PRO A 148 -2.91 -0.57 -16.15
N ASN A 149 -1.59 -0.55 -16.28
CA ASN A 149 -0.82 0.67 -16.30
C ASN A 149 -1.05 1.35 -17.66
N PHE A 150 -1.32 2.64 -17.64
CA PHE A 150 -1.44 3.44 -18.85
C PHE A 150 -0.10 4.13 -19.09
N ASP A 151 0.64 3.64 -20.07
CA ASP A 151 1.88 4.29 -20.54
C ASP A 151 1.57 5.14 -21.78
N GLY A 152 2.25 6.28 -21.91
CA GLY A 152 2.08 7.18 -23.05
C GLY A 152 0.83 8.05 -22.99
N GLU A 153 0.36 8.35 -21.78
CA GLU A 153 -0.61 9.43 -21.58
C GLU A 153 0.00 10.75 -22.12
N GLN A 154 -0.85 11.65 -22.61
CA GLN A 154 -0.34 12.98 -23.04
C GLN A 154 -0.15 13.90 -21.83
N ALA A 155 -0.89 13.62 -20.77
CA ALA A 155 -0.86 14.37 -19.53
C ALA A 155 -1.50 13.58 -18.38
N ASN A 156 -1.02 13.87 -17.18
CA ASN A 156 -1.57 13.39 -15.93
C ASN A 156 -1.89 14.57 -15.00
N GLY A 157 -2.89 14.42 -14.12
CA GLY A 157 -3.35 15.54 -13.30
C GLY A 157 -4.30 15.18 -12.17
N VAL A 158 -4.57 16.15 -11.29
CA VAL A 158 -5.57 16.04 -10.24
C VAL A 158 -6.61 17.14 -10.44
N GLY A 159 -7.88 16.73 -10.46
CA GLY A 159 -9.03 17.63 -10.49
C GLY A 159 -9.67 17.75 -9.11
N VAL A 160 -9.85 18.98 -8.63
CA VAL A 160 -10.63 19.29 -7.43
C VAL A 160 -11.85 20.09 -7.86
N THR A 161 -13.04 19.60 -7.52
CA THR A 161 -14.34 20.22 -7.89
C THR A 161 -14.71 21.45 -7.06
N LYS A 162 -13.72 22.02 -6.36
CA LYS A 162 -13.85 23.18 -5.49
C LYS A 162 -12.74 24.18 -5.79
N ASN A 163 -13.02 25.44 -5.52
CA ASN A 163 -12.03 26.49 -5.60
C ASN A 163 -11.12 26.40 -4.38
N ILE A 164 -9.87 25.98 -4.61
CA ILE A 164 -8.86 25.83 -3.55
C ILE A 164 -8.24 27.16 -3.11
N PHE A 165 -8.46 28.25 -3.86
CA PHE A 165 -7.92 29.58 -3.55
C PHE A 165 -8.93 30.47 -2.83
N ASP A 166 -10.22 30.39 -3.17
CA ASP A 166 -11.30 31.09 -2.46
C ASP A 166 -12.53 30.18 -2.29
N PRO A 167 -12.72 29.56 -1.10
CA PRO A 167 -13.84 28.66 -0.83
C PRO A 167 -15.23 29.29 -1.00
N ARG A 168 -15.32 30.63 -1.01
CA ARG A 168 -16.60 31.36 -1.17
C ARG A 168 -17.01 31.51 -2.63
N ARG A 169 -16.10 31.23 -3.58
CA ARG A 169 -16.35 31.34 -5.01
C ARG A 169 -16.43 29.95 -5.62
N ARG A 170 -17.44 29.72 -6.47
CA ARG A 170 -17.51 28.51 -7.28
C ARG A 170 -16.33 28.48 -8.26
N GLY A 171 -15.74 27.30 -8.44
CA GLY A 171 -14.62 27.08 -9.35
C GLY A 171 -14.10 25.67 -9.20
N ASN A 172 -13.43 25.17 -10.24
CA ASN A 172 -12.71 23.91 -10.21
C ASN A 172 -11.22 24.22 -10.30
N TYR A 173 -10.40 23.43 -9.63
CA TYR A 173 -8.95 23.44 -9.80
C TYR A 173 -8.52 22.19 -10.55
N ILE A 174 -7.67 22.34 -11.55
CA ILE A 174 -7.08 21.23 -12.29
C ILE A 174 -5.59 21.53 -12.40
N ASN A 175 -4.74 20.66 -11.85
CA ASN A 175 -3.32 20.66 -12.20
C ASN A 175 -3.08 19.60 -13.27
N VAL A 176 -2.24 19.92 -14.25
CA VAL A 176 -1.89 19.04 -15.36
C VAL A 176 -0.38 19.11 -15.53
N GLN A 177 0.26 17.96 -15.67
CA GLN A 177 1.67 17.83 -16.02
C GLN A 177 1.81 16.86 -17.18
N VAL A 178 2.87 17.02 -17.97
CA VAL A 178 3.23 16.01 -18.98
C VAL A 178 3.45 14.68 -18.27
N GLY A 179 2.87 13.62 -18.80
CA GLY A 179 3.00 12.27 -18.29
C GLY A 179 2.35 11.31 -19.24
#